data_AF-A0A1E2WWH1-F1
#
_entry.id   AF-A0A1E2WWH1-F1
#
_cell.length_a   1.000
_cell.length_b   1.000
_cell.length_c   1.000
_cell.angle_alpha   90.00
_cell.angle_beta   90.00
_cell.angle_gamma   90.00
#
_symmetry.space_group_name_H-M   'P 1'
#
loop_
_entity.id
_entity.type
_entity.pdbx_description
1 polymer ?
#
loop_
_entity_poly.entity_id
_entity_poly.type
_entity_poly.pdbx_seq_one_letter_code
_entity_poly.pdbx_strand_id
1 'polypeptide(L)'
;MARSLNGSQLPGWEPILGDSAYTDFTLPTLRQGDRGRNVQLLQRILQDNGFLGAAGVRLGNPRGAIVDGIFGAVTVSAVRDLQRRYRIPVTGRVNPTTWEVLDMHENPYRSPLPWK
;
A
#
# COMPACT_ATOMS: atom_id res chain seq x y z
N MET A 1 -9.58 44.16 -4.89
CA MET A 1 -8.22 43.93 -5.44
C MET A 1 -7.65 42.72 -4.69
N ALA A 2 -7.51 41.59 -5.38
CA ALA A 2 -7.15 40.27 -4.83
C ALA A 2 -5.66 40.24 -4.44
N ARG A 3 -5.33 39.99 -3.16
CA ARG A 3 -5.02 38.71 -2.48
C ARG A 3 -3.55 38.27 -2.53
N SER A 4 -2.99 38.25 -1.32
CA SER A 4 -2.17 37.19 -0.71
C SER A 4 -0.75 36.91 -1.23
N LEU A 5 0.17 37.17 -0.31
CA LEU A 5 1.54 36.66 -0.20
C LEU A 5 1.55 35.13 -0.22
N ASN A 6 2.50 34.52 -0.92
CA ASN A 6 2.96 33.17 -0.57
C ASN A 6 4.45 32.98 -0.88
N GLY A 7 5.17 32.46 0.12
CA GLY A 7 6.62 32.36 0.15
C GLY A 7 7.14 30.95 -0.14
N SER A 8 8.43 30.96 -0.51
CA SER A 8 9.44 29.93 -0.25
C SER A 8 9.33 28.57 -0.95
N GLN A 9 10.12 28.48 -2.03
CA GLN A 9 10.77 27.31 -2.63
C GLN A 9 10.92 26.07 -1.72
N LEU A 10 10.39 24.93 -2.18
CA LEU A 10 10.64 23.58 -1.65
C LEU A 10 11.75 22.88 -2.48
N PRO A 11 12.59 22.01 -1.89
CA PRO A 11 13.65 21.32 -2.62
C PRO A 11 13.07 20.28 -3.59
N GLY A 12 13.68 20.20 -4.77
CA GLY A 12 13.19 19.49 -5.94
C GLY A 12 12.98 17.99 -5.73
N TRP A 13 11.74 17.56 -5.95
CA TRP A 13 11.43 16.25 -6.49
C TRP A 13 10.95 16.50 -7.93
N GLU A 14 11.86 16.41 -8.89
CA GLU A 14 11.44 16.31 -10.30
C GLU A 14 11.34 14.82 -10.65
N PRO A 15 10.16 14.31 -11.02
CA PRO A 15 10.05 12.97 -11.58
C PRO A 15 10.66 12.99 -12.99
N ILE A 16 11.90 12.55 -13.13
CA ILE A 16 12.50 12.30 -14.45
C ILE A 16 11.71 11.17 -15.14
N LEU A 17 11.06 11.53 -16.24
CA LEU A 17 10.12 10.74 -17.00
C LEU A 17 10.77 9.47 -17.58
N GLY A 18 10.26 8.32 -17.14
CA GLY A 18 10.13 7.11 -17.94
C GLY A 18 8.65 6.73 -17.94
N ASP A 19 7.92 7.26 -18.90
CA ASP A 19 6.53 7.00 -19.24
C ASP A 19 6.18 5.50 -19.11
N SER A 20 5.48 5.09 -18.03
CA SER A 20 4.81 3.77 -17.80
C SER A 20 4.49 3.46 -16.33
N ALA A 21 5.04 4.19 -15.35
CA ALA A 21 4.94 3.76 -13.94
C ALA A 21 3.55 3.94 -13.28
N TYR A 22 2.59 4.60 -13.93
CA TYR A 22 1.30 4.95 -13.33
C TYR A 22 0.08 4.81 -14.25
N THR A 23 0.19 4.20 -15.43
CA THR A 23 -0.93 4.07 -16.40
C THR A 23 -1.56 2.68 -16.49
N ASP A 24 -1.12 1.70 -15.69
CA ASP A 24 -1.74 0.37 -15.63
C ASP A 24 -2.48 0.17 -14.28
N PHE A 25 -3.50 0.99 -14.02
CA PHE A 25 -4.29 0.94 -12.77
C PHE A 25 -5.32 -0.20 -12.71
N THR A 26 -5.10 -1.30 -13.43
CA THR A 26 -5.72 -2.58 -13.08
C THR A 26 -5.03 -3.12 -11.84
N LEU A 27 -5.46 -2.67 -10.65
CA LEU A 27 -4.93 -3.13 -9.36
C LEU A 27 -4.88 -4.67 -9.36
N PRO A 28 -3.69 -5.28 -9.46
CA PRO A 28 -3.60 -6.70 -9.73
C PRO A 28 -4.04 -7.48 -8.49
N THR A 29 -4.53 -8.69 -8.73
CA THR A 29 -4.71 -9.62 -7.63
C THR A 29 -3.32 -10.04 -7.14
N LEU A 30 -2.98 -9.70 -5.90
CA LEU A 30 -1.73 -10.12 -5.27
C LEU A 30 -1.96 -11.37 -4.41
N ARG A 31 -1.01 -12.29 -4.45
CA ARG A 31 -1.01 -13.55 -3.69
C ARG A 31 0.39 -13.94 -3.25
N GLN A 32 0.46 -14.92 -2.36
CA GLN A 32 1.74 -15.47 -1.90
C GLN A 32 2.63 -15.88 -3.08
N GLY A 33 3.90 -15.49 -3.02
CA GLY A 33 4.89 -15.73 -4.07
C GLY A 33 5.04 -14.59 -5.07
N ASP A 34 4.06 -13.69 -5.18
CA ASP A 34 4.17 -12.50 -6.03
C ASP A 34 5.27 -11.57 -5.52
N ARG A 35 5.84 -10.78 -6.44
CA ARG A 35 6.93 -9.85 -6.13
C ARG A 35 6.82 -8.55 -6.92
N GLY A 36 7.48 -7.52 -6.42
CA GLY A 36 7.67 -6.25 -7.13
C GLY A 36 6.93 -5.07 -6.49
N ARG A 37 6.81 -3.99 -7.26
CA ARG A 37 6.37 -2.66 -6.77
C ARG A 37 4.97 -2.68 -6.14
N ASN A 38 4.05 -3.46 -6.68
CA ASN A 38 2.69 -3.58 -6.12
C ASN A 38 2.68 -4.27 -4.76
N VAL A 39 3.58 -5.23 -4.55
CA VAL A 39 3.77 -5.88 -3.24
C VAL A 39 4.42 -4.94 -2.25
N GLN A 40 5.39 -4.11 -2.68
CA GLN A 40 5.99 -3.08 -1.83
C GLN A 40 4.94 -2.07 -1.38
N LEU A 41 4.06 -1.63 -2.28
CA LEU A 41 2.96 -0.74 -1.95
C LEU A 41 2.03 -1.38 -0.91
N LEU A 42 1.62 -2.64 -1.13
CA LEU A 42 0.81 -3.39 -0.18
C LEU A 42 1.49 -3.46 1.21
N GLN A 43 2.75 -3.88 1.25
CA GLN A 43 3.50 -4.02 2.49
C GLN A 43 3.66 -2.69 3.21
N ARG A 44 3.85 -1.59 2.48
CA ARG A 44 3.92 -0.25 3.06
C ARG A 44 2.61 0.11 3.75
N ILE A 45 1.47 -0.10 3.08
CA ILE A 45 0.15 0.16 3.68
C ILE A 45 -0.06 -0.75 4.91
N LEU A 46 0.27 -2.03 4.83
CA LEU A 46 0.16 -2.95 5.97
C LEU A 46 1.09 -2.56 7.14
N GLN A 47 2.27 -1.99 6.85
CA GLN A 47 3.20 -1.51 7.85
C GLN A 47 2.68 -0.24 8.52
N ASP A 48 2.23 0.74 7.74
CA ASP A 48 1.71 2.02 8.24
C ASP A 48 0.47 1.81 9.14
N ASN A 49 -0.31 0.76 8.86
CA ASN A 49 -1.48 0.35 9.64
C ASN A 49 -1.19 -0.69 10.74
N GLY A 50 0.09 -0.98 11.02
CA GLY A 50 0.52 -1.87 12.09
C GLY A 50 0.29 -3.38 11.87
N PHE A 51 -0.40 -3.78 10.80
CA PHE A 51 -0.66 -5.19 10.49
C PHE A 51 0.62 -5.98 10.19
N LEU A 52 1.58 -5.40 9.47
CA LEU A 52 2.79 -6.12 9.05
C LEU A 52 3.68 -6.49 10.25
N GLY A 53 3.92 -5.53 11.15
CA GLY A 53 4.69 -5.74 12.37
C GLY A 53 4.02 -6.74 13.31
N ALA A 54 2.72 -6.58 13.56
CA ALA A 54 1.93 -7.48 14.39
C ALA A 54 1.95 -8.92 13.85
N ALA A 55 1.82 -9.10 12.53
CA ALA A 55 1.90 -10.40 11.90
C ALA A 55 3.30 -11.03 12.07
N GLY A 56 4.38 -10.25 11.91
CA GLY A 56 5.74 -10.73 12.12
C GLY A 56 5.96 -11.25 13.54
N VAL A 57 5.53 -10.48 14.55
CA VAL A 57 5.61 -10.89 15.96
C VAL A 57 4.78 -12.15 16.21
N ARG A 58 3.53 -12.19 15.72
CA ARG A 58 2.61 -13.34 15.91
C ARG A 58 3.15 -14.63 15.28
N LEU A 59 3.91 -14.53 14.21
CA LEU A 59 4.55 -15.67 13.54
C LEU A 59 5.94 -16.02 14.10
N GLY A 60 6.45 -15.29 15.10
CA GLY A 60 7.83 -15.48 15.57
C GLY A 60 8.90 -15.07 14.55
N ASN A 61 8.53 -14.29 13.53
CA ASN A 61 9.42 -13.78 12.49
C ASN A 61 9.29 -12.25 12.34
N PRO A 62 9.71 -11.45 13.33
CA PRO A 62 9.65 -9.99 13.25
C PRO A 62 10.57 -9.43 12.16
N ARG A 63 11.67 -10.11 11.83
CA ARG A 63 12.59 -9.71 10.75
C ARG A 63 11.95 -9.83 9.35
N GLY A 64 10.91 -10.64 9.20
CA GLY A 64 10.13 -10.74 7.97
C GLY A 64 9.05 -9.67 7.82
N ALA A 65 8.85 -8.80 8.80
CA ALA A 65 7.88 -7.69 8.74
C ALA A 65 8.49 -6.44 8.09
N ILE A 66 8.98 -6.57 6.86
CA ILE A 66 9.66 -5.51 6.11
C ILE A 66 9.01 -5.25 4.75
N VAL A 67 9.29 -4.09 4.18
CA VAL A 67 8.86 -3.71 2.81
C VAL A 67 9.94 -4.12 1.82
N ASP A 68 9.97 -5.40 1.46
CA ASP A 68 10.96 -6.01 0.57
C ASP A 68 10.41 -6.29 -0.84
N GLY A 69 9.11 -6.11 -1.05
CA GLY A 69 8.43 -6.42 -2.29
C GLY A 69 8.23 -7.90 -2.54
N ILE A 70 8.29 -8.75 -1.51
CA ILE A 70 8.06 -10.19 -1.60
C ILE A 70 6.80 -10.55 -0.81
N PHE A 71 5.81 -11.14 -1.47
CA PHE A 71 4.58 -11.55 -0.82
C PHE A 71 4.79 -12.88 -0.09
N GLY A 72 5.50 -12.82 1.03
CA GLY A 72 5.84 -13.95 1.89
C GLY A 72 4.78 -14.25 2.96
N ALA A 73 5.09 -15.22 3.83
CA ALA A 73 4.19 -15.69 4.88
C ALA A 73 3.75 -14.56 5.85
N VAL A 74 4.65 -13.63 6.18
CA VAL A 74 4.34 -12.49 7.05
C VAL A 74 3.34 -11.56 6.37
N THR A 75 3.54 -11.24 5.08
CA THR A 75 2.60 -10.40 4.31
C THR A 75 1.23 -11.09 4.16
N VAL A 76 1.18 -12.41 3.93
CA VAL A 76 -0.09 -13.16 3.87
C VAL A 76 -0.84 -13.09 5.19
N SER A 77 -0.13 -13.26 6.29
CA SER A 77 -0.70 -13.17 7.62
C SER A 77 -1.25 -11.78 7.90
N ALA A 78 -0.51 -10.72 7.54
CA ALA A 78 -0.96 -9.34 7.67
C ALA A 78 -2.21 -9.03 6.83
N VAL A 79 -2.28 -9.51 5.58
CA VAL A 79 -3.48 -9.38 4.73
C VAL A 79 -4.69 -10.08 5.36
N ARG A 80 -4.50 -11.27 5.94
CA ARG A 80 -5.60 -11.96 6.64
C ARG A 80 -6.08 -11.21 7.87
N ASP A 81 -5.17 -10.55 8.58
CA ASP A 81 -5.50 -9.77 9.77
C ASP A 81 -6.28 -8.51 9.38
N LEU A 82 -5.90 -7.86 8.28
CA LEU A 82 -6.67 -6.78 7.66
C LEU A 82 -8.06 -7.25 7.22
N GLN A 83 -8.15 -8.34 6.46
CA GLN A 83 -9.44 -8.86 5.98
C GLN A 83 -10.39 -9.19 7.14
N ARG A 84 -9.86 -9.75 8.24
CA ARG A 84 -10.62 -9.97 9.48
C ARG A 84 -11.08 -8.66 10.10
N ARG A 85 -10.21 -7.64 10.17
CA ARG A 85 -10.54 -6.33 10.73
C ARG A 85 -11.71 -5.67 10.01
N TYR A 86 -11.74 -5.71 8.69
CA TYR A 86 -12.78 -5.09 7.87
C TYR A 86 -13.94 -6.04 7.50
N ARG A 87 -13.98 -7.25 8.08
CA ARG A 87 -15.05 -8.23 7.90
C ARG A 87 -15.30 -8.61 6.43
N ILE A 88 -14.24 -8.66 5.63
CA ILE A 88 -14.27 -9.16 4.25
C ILE A 88 -13.73 -10.60 4.20
N PRO A 89 -13.93 -11.36 3.10
CA PRO A 89 -13.43 -12.73 3.00
C PRO A 89 -11.92 -12.85 3.26
N VAL A 90 -11.56 -13.71 4.22
CA VAL A 90 -10.18 -13.88 4.71
C VAL A 90 -9.40 -14.84 3.81
N THR A 91 -9.09 -14.40 2.60
CA THR A 91 -8.43 -15.21 1.58
C THR A 91 -6.90 -15.22 1.71
N GLY A 92 -6.31 -14.20 2.34
CA GLY A 92 -4.87 -13.93 2.32
C GLY A 92 -4.35 -13.48 0.96
N ARG A 93 -5.25 -13.13 0.03
CA ARG A 93 -4.96 -12.52 -1.28
C ARG A 93 -5.53 -11.11 -1.29
N VAL A 94 -4.92 -10.22 -2.07
CA VAL A 94 -5.42 -8.85 -2.25
C VAL A 94 -6.09 -8.79 -3.61
N ASN A 95 -7.40 -8.59 -3.64
CA ASN A 95 -8.19 -8.34 -4.84
C ASN A 95 -8.65 -6.87 -4.87
N PRO A 96 -9.31 -6.38 -5.93
CA PRO A 96 -9.83 -5.02 -5.98
C PRO A 96 -10.65 -4.62 -4.75
N THR A 97 -11.51 -5.49 -4.22
CA THR A 97 -12.26 -5.24 -2.97
C THR A 97 -11.34 -5.04 -1.75
N THR A 98 -10.25 -5.81 -1.66
CA THR A 98 -9.25 -5.62 -0.60
C THR A 98 -8.50 -4.30 -0.80
N TRP A 99 -8.23 -3.93 -2.05
CA TRP A 99 -7.66 -2.62 -2.38
C TRP A 99 -8.59 -1.47 -2.03
N GLU A 100 -9.90 -1.57 -2.28
CA GLU A 100 -10.88 -0.55 -1.88
C GLU A 100 -10.90 -0.36 -0.36
N VAL A 101 -10.80 -1.43 0.41
CA VAL A 101 -10.65 -1.35 1.88
C VAL A 101 -9.36 -0.66 2.29
N LEU A 102 -8.25 -0.90 1.58
CA LEU A 102 -6.98 -0.19 1.78
C LEU A 102 -7.07 1.29 1.36
N ASP A 103 -7.95 1.61 0.41
CA ASP A 103 -8.11 2.92 -0.24
C ASP A 103 -8.99 3.91 0.56
N MET A 104 -10.02 3.42 1.25
CA MET A 104 -11.08 4.26 1.84
C MET A 104 -10.73 4.95 3.17
N HIS A 105 -9.62 4.64 3.83
CA HIS A 105 -9.35 5.22 5.16
C HIS A 105 -7.89 5.56 5.47
N GLU A 106 -6.89 4.88 4.87
CA GLU A 106 -5.52 4.87 5.44
C GLU A 106 -4.38 4.86 4.38
N ASN A 107 -4.64 5.30 3.15
CA ASN A 107 -3.60 5.41 2.12
C ASN A 107 -3.17 6.87 1.86
N PRO A 108 -2.12 7.39 2.54
CA PRO A 108 -1.61 8.75 2.30
C PRO A 108 -0.99 8.93 0.91
N TYR A 109 -0.78 7.84 0.17
CA TYR A 109 -0.28 7.87 -1.21
C TYR A 109 -1.39 8.08 -2.24
N ARG A 110 -2.65 8.13 -1.82
CA ARG A 110 -3.77 8.61 -2.62
C ARG A 110 -3.99 10.10 -2.37
N SER A 111 -3.18 10.94 -3.03
CA SER A 111 -3.70 12.26 -3.39
C SER A 111 -4.93 12.07 -4.29
N PRO A 112 -5.97 12.93 -4.18
CA PRO A 112 -7.27 12.70 -4.81
C PRO A 112 -7.08 12.49 -6.31
N LEU A 113 -7.51 11.34 -6.83
CA LEU A 113 -7.51 11.08 -8.26
C LEU A 113 -8.33 12.19 -8.94
N PRO A 114 -7.74 12.97 -9.86
CA PRO A 114 -8.46 14.03 -10.53
C PRO A 114 -9.20 13.47 -11.73
N TRP A 115 -10.30 12.71 -11.55
CA TRP A 115 -11.20 12.40 -12.66
C TRP A 115 -12.67 12.47 -12.23
N LYS A 116 -13.18 13.70 -12.42
CA LYS A 116 -14.55 14.19 -12.66
C LYS A 116 -15.67 13.79 -11.71
#